data_AF-A0A917HQM8-F1
#
_entry.id   AF-A0A917HQM8-F1
#
_cell.length_a   1.000
_cell.length_b   1.000
_cell.length_c   1.000
_cell.angle_alpha   90.00
_cell.angle_beta   90.00
_cell.angle_gamma   90.00
#
_symmetry.space_group_name_H-M   'P 1'
#
loop_
_entity.id
_entity.type
_entity.pdbx_description
1 polymer ?
#
loop_
_entity_poly.entity_id
_entity_poly.type
_entity_poly.pdbx_seq_one_letter_code
_entity_poly.pdbx_strand_id
1 'polypeptide(L)'
;MLKKITSLCTTLCLSIALILPVSAPVSASGTLSPDTIVTKENVNQVVEYLGLDPRDLKKANASDESVTVTVGELQQVINQLKQAPKEVTSTENLNVIAPLASSDFCTGLKMLYYTTNLGGSFELSYEVAANYSWNKFTSVNNATVSVIDNDDNLLTTFTISSREVGAKVISSGAKVELTAKVKVDSWLSVGNVGIIKVMTTSVNTSKEWNTTQAGIPMCV
;
A
#
# COMPACT_ATOMS: atom_id res chain seq x y z
N MET A 1 34.21 -77.98 -52.55
CA MET A 1 34.64 -77.79 -51.15
C MET A 1 33.62 -76.91 -50.44
N LEU A 2 33.12 -77.41 -49.31
CA LEU A 2 32.11 -76.81 -48.46
C LEU A 2 32.76 -75.73 -47.58
N LYS A 3 32.16 -74.53 -47.47
CA LYS A 3 31.88 -73.90 -46.17
C LYS A 3 30.82 -72.82 -46.29
N LYS A 4 29.73 -73.07 -45.56
CA LYS A 4 28.61 -72.19 -45.25
C LYS A 4 29.09 -70.98 -44.44
N ILE A 5 28.37 -69.87 -44.49
CA ILE A 5 27.60 -69.30 -43.36
C ILE A 5 26.77 -68.12 -43.89
N THR A 6 25.46 -68.26 -43.73
CA THR A 6 24.41 -67.25 -43.86
C THR A 6 24.49 -66.23 -42.72
N SER A 7 24.24 -64.94 -42.98
CA SER A 7 23.44 -64.14 -42.03
C SER A 7 22.81 -62.93 -42.71
N LEU A 8 21.48 -62.92 -42.59
CA LEU A 8 20.51 -61.89 -42.91
C LEU A 8 20.67 -60.71 -41.93
N CYS A 9 20.56 -59.45 -42.38
CA CYS A 9 19.93 -58.42 -41.55
C CYS A 9 19.40 -57.26 -42.39
N THR A 10 18.11 -57.05 -42.20
CA THR A 10 17.19 -56.10 -42.82
C THR A 10 17.43 -54.65 -42.41
N THR A 11 17.20 -53.74 -43.36
CA THR A 11 16.68 -52.37 -43.25
C THR A 11 16.42 -51.78 -41.85
N LEU A 12 16.93 -50.58 -41.57
CA LEU A 12 16.12 -49.52 -40.95
C LEU A 12 16.76 -48.14 -41.14
N CYS A 13 16.18 -47.33 -42.03
CA CYS A 13 16.35 -45.88 -42.00
C CYS A 13 15.69 -45.37 -40.71
N LEU A 14 16.45 -44.68 -39.85
CA LEU A 14 15.85 -43.82 -38.83
C LEU A 14 16.62 -42.50 -38.81
N SER A 15 16.14 -41.56 -39.62
CA SER A 15 16.44 -40.14 -39.49
C SER A 15 15.98 -39.70 -38.10
N ILE A 16 16.91 -39.47 -37.19
CA ILE A 16 16.60 -38.85 -35.90
C ILE A 16 16.34 -37.37 -36.20
N ALA A 17 15.09 -37.05 -36.53
CA ALA A 17 14.58 -35.70 -36.34
C ALA A 17 14.57 -35.48 -34.82
N LEU A 18 15.47 -34.63 -34.35
CA LEU A 18 15.51 -34.18 -32.96
C LEU A 18 14.25 -33.33 -32.73
N ILE A 19 13.14 -33.96 -32.35
CA ILE A 19 11.97 -33.27 -31.83
C ILE A 19 12.34 -32.89 -30.40
N LEU A 20 13.01 -31.76 -30.26
CA LEU A 20 13.00 -31.05 -28.99
C LEU A 20 11.53 -30.81 -28.63
N PRO A 21 11.08 -31.13 -27.41
CA PRO A 21 9.88 -30.50 -26.91
C PRO A 21 10.23 -29.02 -26.81
N VAL A 22 9.86 -28.25 -27.84
CA VAL A 22 9.61 -26.84 -27.68
C VAL A 22 8.49 -26.81 -26.65
N SER A 23 8.87 -26.63 -25.39
CA SER A 23 7.98 -26.03 -24.39
C SER A 23 7.65 -24.66 -24.96
N ALA A 24 6.69 -24.63 -25.88
CA ALA A 24 6.00 -23.42 -26.21
C ALA A 24 5.47 -22.93 -24.87
N PRO A 25 5.70 -21.66 -24.49
CA PRO A 25 4.85 -21.09 -23.46
C PRO A 25 3.43 -21.37 -23.93
N VAL A 26 2.66 -22.08 -23.12
CA VAL A 26 1.21 -22.10 -23.25
C VAL A 26 0.81 -20.66 -22.98
N SER A 27 0.90 -19.82 -24.01
CA SER A 27 0.09 -18.62 -24.09
C SER A 27 -1.32 -19.18 -24.10
N ALA A 28 -2.00 -19.12 -22.95
CA ALA A 28 -3.43 -19.22 -22.92
C ALA A 28 -3.94 -18.07 -23.79
N SER A 29 -4.13 -18.37 -25.08
CA SER A 29 -4.62 -17.47 -26.11
C SER A 29 -6.14 -17.35 -26.00
N GLY A 30 -6.66 -17.33 -24.77
CA GLY A 30 -8.01 -16.86 -24.51
C GLY A 30 -7.92 -15.35 -24.47
N THR A 31 -8.59 -14.68 -25.40
CA THR A 31 -8.77 -13.22 -25.32
C THR A 31 -9.38 -12.91 -23.95
N LEU A 32 -8.62 -12.23 -23.08
CA LEU A 32 -9.13 -11.80 -21.78
C LEU A 32 -10.30 -10.84 -22.02
N SER A 33 -11.43 -11.15 -21.40
CA SER A 33 -12.62 -10.30 -21.34
C SER A 33 -12.79 -9.74 -19.93
N PRO A 34 -13.56 -8.66 -19.74
CA PRO A 34 -13.88 -8.15 -18.41
C PRO A 34 -14.46 -9.21 -17.46
N ASP A 35 -15.25 -10.15 -17.97
CA ASP A 35 -15.87 -11.22 -17.18
C ASP A 35 -14.93 -12.41 -16.90
N THR A 36 -13.70 -12.39 -17.41
CA THR A 36 -12.74 -13.46 -17.20
C THR A 36 -12.35 -13.52 -15.72
N ILE A 37 -12.58 -14.66 -15.07
CA ILE A 37 -12.18 -14.91 -13.68
C ILE A 37 -10.66 -15.09 -13.62
N VAL A 38 -10.04 -14.44 -12.63
CA VAL A 38 -8.60 -14.54 -12.40
C VAL A 38 -8.28 -15.81 -11.62
N THR A 39 -7.33 -16.58 -12.13
CA THR A 39 -6.86 -17.84 -11.57
C THR A 39 -5.34 -17.87 -11.55
N LYS A 40 -4.75 -18.87 -10.87
CA LYS A 40 -3.29 -19.04 -10.84
C LYS A 40 -2.69 -19.30 -12.23
N GLU A 41 -3.48 -19.89 -13.12
CA GLU A 41 -3.07 -20.26 -14.48
C GLU A 41 -3.03 -19.05 -15.42
N ASN A 42 -3.93 -18.08 -15.25
CA ASN A 42 -4.02 -16.90 -16.13
C ASN A 42 -3.49 -15.61 -15.49
N VAL A 43 -3.12 -15.60 -14.20
CA VAL A 43 -2.75 -14.39 -13.46
C VAL A 43 -1.68 -13.55 -14.15
N ASN A 44 -0.63 -14.16 -14.70
CA ASN A 44 0.46 -13.42 -15.33
C ASN A 44 -0.04 -12.69 -16.58
N GLN A 45 -0.91 -13.33 -17.36
CA GLN A 45 -1.52 -12.72 -18.55
C GLN A 45 -2.48 -11.60 -18.16
N VAL A 46 -3.25 -11.78 -17.08
CA VAL A 46 -4.13 -10.75 -16.54
C VAL A 46 -3.32 -9.54 -16.07
N VAL A 47 -2.23 -9.76 -15.33
CA VAL A 47 -1.34 -8.69 -14.84
C VAL A 47 -0.70 -7.93 -16.02
N GLU A 48 -0.21 -8.63 -17.04
CA GLU A 48 0.29 -8.02 -18.28
C GLU A 48 -0.80 -7.21 -18.99
N TYR A 49 -2.01 -7.75 -19.11
CA TYR A 49 -3.15 -7.09 -19.74
C TYR A 49 -3.53 -5.78 -19.03
N LEU A 50 -3.41 -5.75 -17.71
CA LEU A 50 -3.65 -4.55 -16.89
C LEU A 50 -2.50 -3.53 -16.95
N GLY A 51 -1.42 -3.84 -17.67
CA GLY A 51 -0.26 -2.98 -17.86
C GLY A 51 0.69 -2.96 -16.65
N LEU A 52 0.71 -4.04 -15.88
CA LEU A 52 1.59 -4.25 -14.72
C LEU A 52 2.63 -5.34 -15.04
N ASP A 53 3.71 -5.41 -14.27
CA ASP A 53 4.76 -6.43 -14.45
C ASP A 53 4.46 -7.68 -13.59
N PRO A 54 4.26 -8.87 -14.17
CA PRO A 54 4.02 -10.10 -13.41
C PRO A 54 5.13 -10.46 -12.42
N ARG A 55 6.35 -9.96 -12.64
CA ARG A 55 7.48 -10.19 -11.73
C ARG A 55 7.31 -9.48 -10.39
N ASP A 56 6.47 -8.44 -10.34
CA ASP A 56 6.16 -7.69 -9.12
C ASP A 56 5.02 -8.33 -8.30
N LEU A 57 4.39 -9.40 -8.81
CA LEU A 57 3.34 -10.13 -8.12
C LEU A 57 3.92 -10.89 -6.93
N LYS A 58 3.49 -10.51 -5.72
CA LYS A 58 3.84 -11.20 -4.48
C LYS A 58 2.75 -12.20 -4.15
N LYS A 59 3.13 -13.46 -3.95
CA LYS A 59 2.18 -14.52 -3.57
C LYS A 59 1.47 -14.17 -2.27
N ALA A 60 0.16 -14.36 -2.24
CA ALA A 60 -0.62 -14.26 -1.01
C ALA A 60 -0.22 -15.41 -0.07
N ASN A 61 -0.20 -15.16 1.24
CA ASN A 61 -0.12 -16.23 2.22
C ASN A 61 -1.41 -17.05 2.14
N ALA A 62 -1.31 -18.38 2.28
CA ALA A 62 -2.38 -19.34 1.96
C ALA A 62 -3.61 -19.32 2.90
N SER A 63 -3.77 -18.27 3.70
CA SER A 63 -4.91 -18.03 4.57
C SER A 63 -5.44 -16.65 4.24
N ASP A 64 -6.57 -16.58 3.56
CA ASP A 64 -7.65 -15.61 3.76
C ASP A 64 -8.71 -15.87 2.69
N GLU A 65 -9.96 -15.52 2.99
CA GLU A 65 -11.17 -15.86 2.25
C GLU A 65 -11.01 -15.72 0.73
N SER A 66 -11.52 -16.71 0.00
CA SER A 66 -11.40 -16.76 -1.45
C SER A 66 -12.28 -15.69 -2.12
N VAL A 67 -11.73 -14.50 -2.32
CA VAL A 67 -12.35 -13.48 -3.16
C VAL A 67 -12.14 -13.88 -4.62
N THR A 68 -13.23 -14.27 -5.27
CA THR A 68 -13.23 -14.44 -6.72
C THR A 68 -13.24 -13.06 -7.36
N VAL A 69 -12.31 -12.80 -8.26
CA VAL A 69 -12.18 -11.50 -8.94
C VAL A 69 -12.14 -11.70 -10.44
N THR A 70 -12.68 -10.73 -11.16
CA THR A 70 -12.69 -10.67 -12.62
C THR A 70 -11.71 -9.62 -13.14
N VAL A 71 -11.30 -9.74 -14.41
CA VAL A 71 -10.43 -8.75 -15.07
C VAL A 71 -11.06 -7.35 -15.04
N GLY A 72 -12.38 -7.25 -15.23
CA GLY A 72 -13.12 -5.99 -15.24
C GLY A 72 -13.08 -5.27 -13.89
N GLU A 73 -13.25 -6.01 -12.79
CA GLU A 73 -13.15 -5.47 -11.43
C GLU A 73 -11.74 -4.94 -11.15
N LEU A 74 -10.70 -5.70 -11.49
CA LEU A 74 -9.31 -5.26 -11.33
C LEU A 74 -9.01 -4.01 -12.17
N GLN A 75 -9.51 -3.96 -13.40
CA GLN A 75 -9.34 -2.81 -14.27
C GLN A 75 -10.02 -1.56 -13.71
N GLN A 76 -11.23 -1.70 -13.14
CA GLN A 76 -11.93 -0.60 -12.49
C GLN A 76 -11.15 -0.06 -11.29
N VAL A 77 -10.65 -0.94 -10.42
CA VAL A 77 -9.86 -0.55 -9.25
C VAL A 77 -8.56 0.13 -9.66
N ILE A 78 -7.84 -0.41 -10.65
CA ILE A 78 -6.63 0.23 -11.19
C ILE A 78 -6.94 1.62 -11.73
N ASN A 79 -8.05 1.79 -12.45
CA ASN A 79 -8.44 3.09 -12.99
C ASN A 79 -8.74 4.10 -11.88
N GLN A 80 -9.39 3.67 -10.79
CA GLN A 80 -9.62 4.51 -9.62
C GLN A 80 -8.30 4.91 -8.94
N LEU A 81 -7.40 3.95 -8.70
CA LEU A 81 -6.09 4.21 -8.11
C LEU A 81 -5.27 5.17 -8.99
N LYS A 82 -5.30 5.01 -10.31
CA LYS A 82 -4.58 5.90 -11.24
C LYS A 82 -5.11 7.34 -11.26
N GLN A 83 -6.35 7.57 -10.83
CA GLN A 83 -6.92 8.92 -10.66
C GLN A 83 -6.51 9.57 -9.34
N ALA A 84 -6.00 8.79 -8.38
CA ALA A 84 -5.54 9.32 -7.11
C ALA A 84 -4.32 10.24 -7.30
N PRO A 85 -4.23 11.34 -6.54
CA PRO A 85 -3.09 12.24 -6.62
C PRO A 85 -1.80 11.52 -6.23
N LYS A 86 -0.73 11.71 -7.02
CA LYS A 86 0.60 11.18 -6.73
C LYS A 86 1.31 11.96 -5.63
N GLU A 87 0.98 13.24 -5.50
CA GLU A 87 1.50 14.13 -4.47
C GLU A 87 0.33 14.83 -3.79
N VAL A 88 0.31 14.78 -2.47
CA VAL A 88 -0.67 15.51 -1.66
C VAL A 88 0.06 16.35 -0.63
N THR A 89 -0.25 17.64 -0.59
CA THR A 89 0.18 18.53 0.49
C THR A 89 -1.02 18.81 1.36
N SER A 90 -0.95 18.38 2.62
CA SER A 90 -1.99 18.67 3.61
C SER A 90 -1.46 19.69 4.63
N THR A 91 -2.07 20.86 4.61
CA THR A 91 -1.80 21.94 5.55
C THR A 91 -3.13 22.37 6.15
N GLU A 92 -3.33 22.13 7.44
CA GLU A 92 -4.56 22.57 8.11
C GLU A 92 -4.29 23.85 8.92
N ASN A 93 -5.08 24.89 8.65
CA ASN A 93 -5.04 26.13 9.41
C ASN A 93 -5.81 26.01 10.73
N LEU A 94 -5.47 26.88 11.68
CA LEU A 94 -5.96 26.84 13.05
C LEU A 94 -7.47 27.18 13.16
N ASN A 95 -8.29 26.22 13.59
CA ASN A 95 -9.62 26.51 14.13
C ASN A 95 -9.53 26.69 15.65
N VAL A 96 -9.80 27.91 16.15
CA VAL A 96 -9.72 28.24 17.58
C VAL A 96 -10.95 27.66 18.29
N ILE A 97 -10.74 26.76 19.24
CA ILE A 97 -11.78 26.27 20.15
C ILE A 97 -11.73 27.14 21.42
N ALA A 98 -12.87 27.36 22.07
CA ALA A 98 -12.94 28.09 23.33
C ALA A 98 -12.09 27.43 24.44
N PRO A 99 -11.49 28.20 25.36
CA PRO A 99 -10.62 27.65 26.40
C PRO A 99 -11.37 26.72 27.37
N LEU A 100 -10.71 25.63 27.78
CA LEU A 100 -11.19 24.70 28.78
C LEU A 100 -11.13 25.30 30.20
N ALA A 101 -11.95 24.75 31.11
CA ALA A 101 -11.99 25.10 32.52
C ALA A 101 -10.62 24.89 33.22
N SER A 102 -10.38 25.65 34.29
CA SER A 102 -9.14 25.61 35.06
C SER A 102 -8.89 24.26 35.74
N SER A 103 -7.62 23.86 35.85
CA SER A 103 -7.18 22.61 36.50
C SER A 103 -6.01 22.85 37.45
N ASP A 104 -5.95 22.08 38.54
CA ASP A 104 -4.86 22.10 39.53
C ASP A 104 -3.57 21.39 39.03
N PHE A 105 -3.65 20.64 37.92
CA PHE A 105 -2.51 19.92 37.33
C PHE A 105 -1.87 20.74 36.21
N CYS A 106 -0.77 21.41 36.54
CA CYS A 106 -0.08 22.33 35.63
C CYS A 106 1.06 21.73 34.82
N THR A 107 1.22 20.41 34.85
CA THR A 107 2.21 19.70 34.04
C THR A 107 1.68 18.34 33.62
N GLY A 108 2.01 17.88 32.43
CA GLY A 108 1.66 16.54 32.01
C GLY A 108 2.07 16.23 30.58
N LEU A 109 1.64 15.06 30.11
CA LEU A 109 1.77 14.62 28.72
C LEU A 109 0.42 14.82 28.02
N LYS A 110 0.45 15.34 26.80
CA LYS A 110 -0.72 15.44 25.92
C LYS A 110 -0.45 14.69 24.62
N MET A 111 -1.41 13.85 24.24
CA MET A 111 -1.46 13.24 22.92
C MET A 111 -2.22 14.14 21.96
N LEU A 112 -1.61 14.45 20.82
CA LEU A 112 -2.18 15.27 19.75
C LEU A 112 -2.40 14.39 18.54
N TYR A 113 -3.61 14.44 17.98
CA TYR A 113 -4.01 13.59 16.86
C TYR A 113 -4.35 14.44 15.64
N TYR A 114 -4.04 13.89 14.46
CA TYR A 114 -4.46 14.46 13.19
C TYR A 114 -4.64 13.33 12.17
N THR A 115 -5.76 13.33 11.45
CA THR A 115 -6.02 12.38 10.36
C THR A 115 -6.22 13.16 9.07
N THR A 116 -5.50 12.79 8.00
CA THR A 116 -5.70 13.38 6.68
C THR A 116 -6.70 12.56 5.89
N ASN A 117 -7.73 13.20 5.34
CA ASN A 117 -8.58 12.57 4.31
C ASN A 117 -8.00 12.87 2.93
N LEU A 118 -7.44 11.85 2.27
CA LEU A 118 -6.70 11.98 1.00
C LEU A 118 -7.55 11.53 -0.20
N GLY A 119 -8.82 11.95 -0.26
CA GLY A 119 -9.63 11.83 -1.47
C GLY A 119 -9.94 10.39 -1.88
N GLY A 120 -10.36 9.56 -0.92
CA GLY A 120 -10.99 8.25 -1.19
C GLY A 120 -10.05 7.08 -1.47
N SER A 121 -8.74 7.22 -1.23
CA SER A 121 -7.79 6.10 -1.36
C SER A 121 -7.46 5.49 0.00
N PHE A 122 -6.86 6.28 0.89
CA PHE A 122 -6.45 5.86 2.24
C PHE A 122 -6.43 7.09 3.15
N GLU A 123 -6.39 6.87 4.47
CA GLU A 123 -6.14 7.94 5.43
C GLU A 123 -4.80 7.75 6.12
N LEU A 124 -4.16 8.85 6.49
CA LEU A 124 -2.97 8.82 7.36
C LEU A 124 -3.36 9.36 8.72
N SER A 125 -3.07 8.58 9.76
CA SER A 125 -3.28 8.97 11.15
C SER A 125 -1.95 9.31 11.79
N TYR A 126 -1.86 10.51 12.34
CA TYR A 126 -0.69 11.06 13.00
C TYR A 126 -0.96 11.18 14.50
N GLU A 127 0.04 10.80 15.29
CA GLU A 127 0.03 10.92 16.74
C GLU A 127 1.32 11.62 17.21
N VAL A 128 1.17 12.64 18.04
CA VAL A 128 2.29 13.37 18.65
C VAL A 128 2.14 13.39 20.16
N ALA A 129 3.17 12.95 20.86
CA ALA A 129 3.25 12.97 22.32
C ALA A 129 4.05 14.22 22.75
N ALA A 130 3.40 15.18 23.43
CA ALA A 130 4.04 16.44 23.83
C ALA A 130 3.84 16.72 25.33
N ASN A 131 4.92 17.08 26.03
CA ASN A 131 4.81 17.54 27.41
C ASN A 131 4.35 18.99 27.45
N TYR A 132 3.61 19.33 28.50
CA TYR A 132 3.20 20.70 28.79
C TYR A 132 3.49 21.08 30.23
N SER A 133 3.64 22.38 30.45
CA SER A 133 3.71 23.02 31.75
C SER A 133 3.09 24.41 31.66
N TRP A 134 2.25 24.80 32.63
CA TRP A 134 1.69 26.15 32.75
C TRP A 134 1.15 26.73 31.43
N ASN A 135 0.20 26.03 30.80
CA ASN A 135 -0.40 26.39 29.50
C ASN A 135 0.63 26.61 28.37
N LYS A 136 1.75 25.87 28.40
CA LYS A 136 2.75 25.86 27.34
C LYS A 136 3.24 24.46 27.09
N PHE A 137 3.47 24.12 25.83
CA PHE A 137 4.27 22.95 25.48
C PHE A 137 5.73 23.17 25.87
N THR A 138 6.36 22.14 26.41
CA THR A 138 7.76 22.19 26.88
C THR A 138 8.67 21.31 26.03
N SER A 139 8.16 20.20 25.50
CA SER A 139 8.92 19.27 24.66
C SER A 139 7.99 18.34 23.88
N VAL A 140 8.52 17.74 22.81
CA VAL A 140 7.90 16.63 22.07
C VAL A 140 8.71 15.37 22.36
N ASN A 141 8.03 14.28 22.71
CA ASN A 141 8.65 13.00 23.03
C ASN A 141 8.74 12.10 21.78
N ASN A 142 7.67 12.09 20.98
CA ASN A 142 7.56 11.23 19.80
C ASN A 142 6.53 11.78 18.81
N ALA A 143 6.68 11.42 17.55
CA ALA A 143 5.70 11.63 16.50
C ALA A 143 5.65 10.38 15.60
N THR A 144 4.45 9.87 15.34
CA THR A 144 4.24 8.66 14.53
C THR A 144 3.20 8.91 13.46
N VAL A 145 3.21 8.03 12.46
CA VAL A 145 2.19 7.97 11.42
C VAL A 145 1.87 6.50 11.11
N SER A 146 0.58 6.22 10.95
CA SER A 146 0.04 4.97 10.42
C SER A 146 -0.86 5.26 9.22
N VAL A 147 -1.04 4.24 8.38
CA VAL A 147 -2.08 4.24 7.36
C VAL A 147 -3.31 3.56 7.93
N ILE A 148 -4.46 4.18 7.76
CA ILE A 148 -5.75 3.55 8.02
C ILE A 148 -6.20 3.00 6.67
N ASP A 149 -6.16 1.67 6.58
CA ASP A 149 -6.70 0.93 5.44
C ASP A 149 -8.22 0.82 5.59
N ASN A 150 -8.95 0.88 4.48
CA ASN A 150 -10.39 0.68 4.53
C ASN A 150 -10.65 -0.82 4.39
N ASP A 151 -10.87 -1.48 5.53
CA ASP A 151 -11.10 -2.94 5.60
C ASP A 151 -12.30 -3.42 4.75
N ASP A 152 -13.19 -2.51 4.32
CA ASP A 152 -14.33 -2.82 3.47
C ASP A 152 -13.95 -3.08 1.99
N ASN A 153 -12.74 -2.71 1.54
CA ASN A 153 -12.28 -2.93 0.16
C ASN A 153 -11.23 -4.04 0.08
N LEU A 154 -11.70 -5.28 -0.11
CA LEU A 154 -10.84 -6.47 -0.23
C LEU A 154 -9.89 -6.47 -1.44
N LEU A 155 -10.07 -5.56 -2.40
CA LEU A 155 -9.24 -5.48 -3.61
C LEU A 155 -8.07 -4.51 -3.48
N THR A 156 -8.07 -3.63 -2.48
CA THR A 156 -6.98 -2.67 -2.29
C THR A 156 -6.45 -2.74 -0.89
N THR A 157 -5.13 -2.66 -0.74
CA THR A 157 -4.51 -2.44 0.57
C THR A 157 -3.40 -1.42 0.46
N PHE A 158 -3.14 -0.71 1.56
CA PHE A 158 -2.18 0.39 1.60
C PHE A 158 -1.11 0.14 2.64
N THR A 159 0.14 0.41 2.29
CA THR A 159 1.27 0.26 3.21
C THR A 159 2.19 1.46 3.15
N ILE A 160 2.70 1.90 4.30
CA ILE A 160 3.75 2.93 4.33
C ILE A 160 5.08 2.29 3.91
N SER A 161 5.60 2.71 2.75
CA SER A 161 6.90 2.25 2.25
C SER A 161 8.07 3.06 2.79
N SER A 162 7.85 4.33 3.12
CA SER A 162 8.82 5.15 3.85
C SER A 162 8.12 6.28 4.60
N ARG A 163 8.71 6.72 5.70
CA ARG A 163 8.21 7.86 6.48
C ARG A 163 9.36 8.64 7.09
N GLU A 164 9.24 9.96 7.02
CA GLU A 164 10.03 10.92 7.78
C GLU A 164 9.03 11.76 8.55
N VAL A 165 8.96 11.59 9.87
CA VAL A 165 7.99 12.28 10.74
C VAL A 165 8.74 12.94 11.87
N GLY A 166 8.45 14.21 12.11
CA GLY A 166 9.00 14.96 13.23
C GLY A 166 8.00 15.97 13.75
N ALA A 167 8.09 16.26 15.05
CA ALA A 167 7.35 17.36 15.64
C ALA A 167 8.24 18.13 16.62
N LYS A 168 7.95 19.42 16.77
CA LYS A 168 8.72 20.33 17.63
C LYS A 168 7.81 21.37 18.28
N VAL A 169 8.24 21.84 19.44
CA VAL A 169 7.62 23.00 20.10
C VAL A 169 8.10 24.27 19.41
N ILE A 170 7.16 25.17 19.09
CA ILE A 170 7.45 26.47 18.47
C ILE A 170 6.73 27.59 19.24
N SER A 171 6.92 28.84 18.80
CA SER A 171 6.25 30.02 19.36
C SER A 171 6.39 30.13 20.89
N SER A 172 7.59 29.88 21.41
CA SER A 172 7.92 29.94 22.84
C SER A 172 7.00 29.06 23.72
N GLY A 173 6.58 27.91 23.20
CA GLY A 173 5.72 26.95 23.91
C GLY A 173 4.24 27.08 23.59
N ALA A 174 3.81 28.06 22.79
CA ALA A 174 2.39 28.25 22.47
C ALA A 174 1.84 27.20 21.48
N LYS A 175 2.73 26.52 20.73
CA LYS A 175 2.32 25.56 19.69
C LYS A 175 3.27 24.37 19.59
N VAL A 176 2.74 23.29 19.02
CA VAL A 176 3.51 22.17 18.46
C VAL A 176 3.28 22.14 16.95
N GLU A 177 4.36 22.02 16.18
CA GLU A 177 4.33 21.80 14.72
C GLU A 177 4.75 20.36 14.43
N LEU A 178 3.90 19.62 13.71
CA LEU A 178 4.19 18.34 13.06
C LEU A 178 4.54 18.60 11.60
N THR A 179 5.63 18.00 11.14
CA THR A 179 5.97 17.90 9.72
C THR A 179 6.21 16.44 9.36
N ALA A 180 5.63 15.99 8.25
CA ALA A 180 5.82 14.63 7.76
C ALA A 180 6.00 14.58 6.24
N LYS A 181 6.81 13.63 5.78
CA LYS A 181 6.90 13.16 4.40
C LYS A 181 6.70 11.66 4.40
N VAL A 182 5.60 11.19 3.82
CA VAL A 182 5.18 9.79 3.85
C VAL A 182 5.04 9.29 2.42
N LYS A 183 5.56 8.09 2.14
CA LYS A 183 5.27 7.38 0.90
C LYS A 183 4.38 6.19 1.22
N VAL A 184 3.23 6.13 0.55
CA VAL A 184 2.25 5.07 0.68
C VAL A 184 2.19 4.30 -0.62
N ASP A 185 2.42 3.00 -0.54
CA ASP A 185 2.26 2.08 -1.66
C ASP A 185 0.82 1.57 -1.67
N SER A 186 0.17 1.68 -2.84
CA SER A 186 -1.14 1.13 -3.10
C SER A 186 -0.99 -0.23 -3.77
N TRP A 187 -1.54 -1.26 -3.15
CA TRP A 187 -1.50 -2.64 -3.63
C TRP A 187 -2.88 -3.07 -4.11
N LEU A 188 -2.89 -3.84 -5.18
CA LEU A 188 -4.07 -4.51 -5.71
C LEU A 188 -4.02 -5.98 -5.34
N SER A 189 -5.10 -6.48 -4.74
CA SER A 189 -5.31 -7.91 -4.54
C SER A 189 -5.80 -8.54 -5.85
N VAL A 190 -5.05 -9.50 -6.36
CA VAL A 190 -5.32 -10.24 -7.60
C VAL A 190 -5.95 -11.59 -7.24
N GLY A 191 -7.12 -11.51 -6.59
CA GLY A 191 -7.85 -12.66 -6.07
C GLY A 191 -7.05 -13.44 -5.03
N ASN A 192 -7.17 -14.77 -5.02
CA ASN A 192 -6.42 -15.65 -4.12
C ASN A 192 -4.96 -15.92 -4.56
N VAL A 193 -4.45 -15.18 -5.54
CA VAL A 193 -3.15 -15.46 -6.14
C VAL A 193 -2.05 -14.65 -5.46
N GLY A 194 -2.29 -13.37 -5.24
CA GLY A 194 -1.28 -12.47 -4.72
C GLY A 194 -1.68 -11.01 -4.73
N ILE A 195 -0.75 -10.18 -4.28
CA ILE A 195 -0.86 -8.72 -4.32
C ILE A 195 0.20 -8.14 -5.25
N ILE A 196 -0.14 -7.06 -5.93
CA ILE A 196 0.78 -6.34 -6.81
C ILE A 196 0.72 -4.84 -6.54
N LYS A 197 1.87 -4.20 -6.51
CA LYS A 197 1.97 -2.76 -6.32
C LYS A 197 1.49 -2.05 -7.59
N VAL A 198 0.56 -1.10 -7.44
CA VAL A 198 0.05 -0.30 -8.57
C VAL A 198 0.77 1.05 -8.63
N MET A 199 0.97 1.69 -7.48
CA MET A 199 1.58 3.01 -7.41
C MET A 199 2.14 3.33 -6.03
N THR A 200 2.84 4.46 -5.95
CA THR A 200 3.23 5.10 -4.69
C THR A 200 2.72 6.54 -4.70
N THR A 201 2.05 6.95 -3.62
CA THR A 201 1.68 8.34 -3.35
C THR A 201 2.63 8.93 -2.32
N SER A 202 3.14 10.13 -2.60
CA SER A 202 3.91 10.92 -1.64
C SER A 202 3.00 11.95 -0.97
N VAL A 203 2.99 11.96 0.36
CA VAL A 203 2.17 12.88 1.16
C VAL A 203 3.09 13.73 2.02
N ASN A 204 3.02 15.04 1.81
CA ASN A 204 3.66 16.02 2.67
C ASN A 204 2.61 16.61 3.61
N THR A 205 2.85 16.57 4.91
CA THR A 205 1.91 17.08 5.91
C THR A 205 2.58 18.10 6.80
N SER A 206 1.89 19.21 7.05
CA SER A 206 2.21 20.17 8.10
C SER A 206 0.97 20.47 8.93
N LYS A 207 1.08 20.33 10.25
CA LYS A 207 0.00 20.58 11.20
C LYS A 207 0.52 21.31 12.42
N GLU A 208 -0.17 22.34 12.83
CA GLU A 208 0.05 23.00 14.12
C GLU A 208 -1.11 22.73 15.07
N TRP A 209 -0.78 22.51 16.35
CA TRP A 209 -1.74 22.60 17.45
C TRP A 209 -1.31 23.71 18.39
N ASN A 210 -2.24 24.59 18.76
CA ASN A 210 -2.05 25.49 19.90
C ASN A 210 -2.52 24.83 21.20
N THR A 211 -2.17 25.44 22.34
CA THR A 211 -2.49 24.89 23.65
C THR A 211 -4.00 24.76 23.90
N THR A 212 -4.80 25.68 23.35
CA THR A 212 -6.27 25.65 23.46
C THR A 212 -6.89 24.48 22.69
N GLN A 213 -6.49 24.26 21.45
CA GLN A 213 -6.93 23.14 20.60
C GLN A 213 -6.49 21.79 21.17
N ALA A 214 -5.29 21.75 21.72
CA ALA A 214 -4.77 20.59 22.42
C ALA A 214 -5.51 20.33 23.74
N GLY A 215 -6.40 21.22 24.17
CA GLY A 215 -7.10 21.12 25.44
C GLY A 215 -6.13 21.05 26.61
N ILE A 216 -5.06 21.85 26.55
CA ILE A 216 -4.17 22.06 27.69
C ILE A 216 -4.92 22.97 28.68
N PRO A 217 -4.99 22.60 29.97
CA PRO A 217 -5.69 23.40 30.97
C PRO A 217 -5.03 24.76 31.16
N MET A 218 -5.86 25.78 31.40
CA MET A 218 -5.38 27.05 31.95
C MET A 218 -5.18 26.88 33.46
N CYS A 219 -3.94 27.08 33.89
CA CYS A 219 -3.60 27.11 35.31
C CYS A 219 -3.94 28.47 35.91
N VAL A 220 -4.46 28.46 37.14
CA VAL A 220 -4.76 29.66 37.94
C VAL A 220 -3.64 29.88 38.95
#